data_AF-A0A5P9FI86-F1
#
_entry.id   AF-A0A5P9FI86-F1
#
_cell.length_a   1.000
_cell.length_b   1.000
_cell.length_c   1.000
_cell.angle_alpha   90.00
_cell.angle_beta   90.00
_cell.angle_gamma   90.00
#
_symmetry.space_group_name_H-M   'P 1'
#
loop_
_entity.id
_entity.type
_entity.pdbx_description
1 polymer ?
#
loop_
_entity_poly.entity_id
_entity_poly.type
_entity_poly.pdbx_seq_one_letter_code
_entity_poly.pdbx_strand_id
1 'polypeptide(L)'
;MPMTQIAALPAPRPEAAPRYPQEPLLEYLRTAQRSVRSRARTDLFHACAALSDDPEISARASAEVLMRCLGQALNKRPHLHRPGESARSFDEAWLLQLSNSLQSGDTSSAVFLLNSRVPPHARQGIIFLLRAVADGIRQF
;
A
#
# COMPACT_ATOMS: atom_id res chain seq x y z
N MET A 1 55.10 -0.95 -14.22
CA MET A 1 53.89 -0.63 -13.44
C MET A 1 52.67 -1.01 -14.28
N PRO A 2 52.04 -2.19 -14.12
CA PRO A 2 50.79 -2.45 -14.80
C PRO A 2 49.61 -1.88 -13.99
N MET A 3 48.76 -1.08 -14.66
CA MET A 3 47.49 -0.61 -14.11
C MET A 3 46.51 -1.79 -14.07
N THR A 4 46.06 -2.16 -12.87
CA THR A 4 45.01 -3.16 -12.69
C THR A 4 43.68 -2.58 -13.16
N GLN A 5 43.11 -3.14 -14.22
CA GLN A 5 41.79 -2.82 -14.74
C GLN A 5 40.72 -3.39 -13.80
N ILE A 6 39.90 -2.53 -13.20
CA ILE A 6 38.72 -2.95 -12.43
C ILE A 6 37.67 -3.43 -13.43
N ALA A 7 37.47 -4.74 -13.51
CA ALA A 7 36.40 -5.32 -14.30
C ALA A 7 35.05 -4.82 -13.74
N ALA A 8 34.22 -4.24 -14.61
CA ALA A 8 32.87 -3.82 -14.27
C ALA A 8 32.06 -5.06 -13.82
N LEU A 9 31.62 -5.06 -12.56
CA LEU A 9 30.70 -6.06 -12.04
C LEU A 9 29.41 -6.06 -12.89
N PRO A 10 28.92 -7.22 -13.34
CA PRO A 10 27.66 -7.30 -14.07
C PRO A 10 26.53 -6.76 -13.18
N ALA A 11 25.67 -5.92 -13.76
CA ALA A 11 24.50 -5.38 -13.06
C ALA A 11 23.68 -6.54 -12.44
N PRO A 12 23.24 -6.42 -11.18
CA PRO A 12 22.48 -7.48 -10.54
C PRO A 12 21.23 -7.77 -11.38
N ARG A 13 21.15 -9.00 -11.88
CA ARG A 13 19.97 -9.53 -12.56
C ARG A 13 18.81 -9.44 -11.56
N PRO A 14 17.62 -8.94 -11.94
CA PRO A 14 16.48 -8.90 -11.03
C PRO A 14 16.03 -10.34 -10.80
N GLU A 15 16.63 -10.99 -9.81
CA GLU A 15 16.13 -12.22 -9.24
C GLU A 15 14.70 -11.92 -8.77
N ALA A 16 13.73 -12.70 -9.24
CA ALA A 16 12.33 -12.48 -8.90
C ALA A 16 12.23 -12.45 -7.37
N ALA A 17 11.95 -11.27 -6.82
CA ALA A 17 11.92 -11.08 -5.38
C ALA A 17 11.00 -12.13 -4.75
N PRO A 18 11.37 -12.74 -3.61
CA PRO A 18 10.53 -13.72 -2.95
C PRO A 18 9.13 -13.14 -2.76
N ARG A 19 8.10 -13.86 -3.21
CA ARG A 19 6.71 -13.44 -3.01
C ARG A 19 6.38 -13.63 -1.54
N TYR A 20 6.23 -12.53 -0.82
CA TYR A 20 5.82 -12.55 0.59
C TYR A 20 4.30 -12.77 0.68
N PRO A 21 3.78 -13.27 1.82
CA PRO A 21 2.34 -13.49 2.01
C PRO A 21 1.45 -12.26 1.74
N GLN A 22 2.03 -11.05 1.74
CA GLN A 22 1.33 -9.79 1.51
C GLN A 22 1.44 -9.23 0.08
N GLU A 23 2.00 -10.00 -0.86
CA GLU A 23 2.00 -9.65 -2.30
C GLU A 23 0.59 -9.36 -2.85
N PRO A 24 -0.48 -10.13 -2.51
CA PRO A 24 -1.82 -9.83 -2.99
C PRO A 24 -2.32 -8.46 -2.54
N LEU A 25 -2.05 -8.09 -1.28
CA LEU A 25 -2.39 -6.76 -0.75
C LEU A 25 -1.65 -5.66 -1.51
N LEU A 26 -0.34 -5.80 -1.71
CA LEU A 26 0.44 -4.79 -2.41
C LEU A 26 -0.07 -4.58 -3.85
N GLU A 27 -0.30 -5.68 -4.57
CA GLU A 27 -0.76 -5.63 -5.96
C GLU A 27 -2.16 -5.01 -6.08
N TYR A 28 -3.02 -5.31 -5.12
CA TYR A 28 -4.34 -4.69 -5.01
C TYR A 28 -4.26 -3.18 -4.79
N LEU A 29 -3.40 -2.74 -3.85
CA LEU A 29 -3.19 -1.31 -3.57
C LEU A 29 -2.56 -0.57 -4.77
N ARG A 30 -1.63 -1.20 -5.49
CA ARG A 30 -1.05 -0.66 -6.74
C ARG A 30 -2.12 -0.46 -7.81
N THR A 31 -3.06 -1.40 -7.93
CA THR A 31 -4.20 -1.30 -8.84
C THR A 31 -5.15 -0.17 -8.41
N ALA A 32 -5.54 -0.11 -7.13
CA ALA A 32 -6.41 0.92 -6.59
C ALA A 32 -5.82 2.34 -6.76
N GLN A 33 -4.52 2.51 -6.50
CA GLN A 33 -3.84 3.80 -6.68
C GLN A 33 -3.86 4.27 -8.15
N ARG A 34 -3.80 3.35 -9.12
CA ARG A 34 -3.99 3.71 -10.54
C ARG A 34 -5.42 4.15 -10.83
N SER A 35 -6.43 3.44 -10.32
CA SER A 35 -7.84 3.81 -10.49
C SER A 35 -8.15 5.19 -9.90
N VAL A 36 -7.57 5.52 -8.75
CA VAL A 36 -7.69 6.84 -8.13
C VAL A 36 -7.04 7.95 -8.98
N ARG A 37 -5.95 7.65 -9.71
CA ARG A 37 -5.29 8.62 -10.61
C ARG A 37 -6.09 8.89 -11.88
N SER A 38 -6.81 7.89 -12.40
CA SER A 38 -7.57 8.01 -13.66
C SER A 38 -8.95 8.63 -13.49
N ARG A 39 -9.52 8.63 -12.28
CA ARG A 39 -10.82 9.25 -11.99
C ARG A 39 -10.63 10.72 -11.62
N ALA A 40 -11.39 11.62 -12.24
CA ALA A 40 -11.49 13.01 -11.81
C ALA A 40 -11.84 13.06 -10.31
N ARG A 41 -11.50 14.16 -9.61
CA ARG A 41 -11.81 14.41 -8.18
C ARG A 41 -13.32 14.45 -7.86
N THR A 42 -14.16 13.88 -8.71
CA THR A 42 -15.60 13.85 -8.58
C THR A 42 -16.00 12.71 -7.64
N ASP A 43 -16.38 13.18 -6.46
CA ASP A 43 -17.54 12.78 -5.69
C ASP A 43 -17.45 11.78 -4.55
N LEU A 44 -18.12 12.24 -3.49
CA LEU A 44 -18.30 11.73 -2.15
C LEU A 44 -19.02 10.37 -2.12
N PHE A 45 -19.57 9.92 -3.26
CA PHE A 45 -20.36 8.71 -3.41
C PHE A 45 -19.58 7.38 -3.27
N HIS A 46 -18.25 7.39 -3.17
CA HIS A 46 -17.48 6.17 -2.90
C HIS A 46 -17.58 5.68 -1.45
N ALA A 47 -18.04 6.54 -0.52
CA ALA A 47 -18.34 6.13 0.85
C ALA A 47 -19.51 5.11 0.89
N CYS A 48 -20.43 5.18 -0.08
CA CYS A 48 -21.58 4.26 -0.14
C CYS A 48 -21.21 2.87 -0.67
N ALA A 49 -20.15 2.73 -1.49
CA ALA A 49 -19.70 1.42 -1.96
C ALA A 49 -19.04 0.58 -0.85
N ALA A 50 -18.56 1.21 0.23
CA ALA A 50 -18.09 0.52 1.43
C ALA A 50 -19.25 -0.13 2.23
N LEU A 51 -20.51 0.16 1.89
CA LEU A 51 -21.71 -0.46 2.46
C LEU A 51 -22.29 -1.57 1.57
N SER A 52 -21.58 -1.97 0.51
CA SER A 52 -22.02 -3.08 -0.34
C SER A 52 -21.90 -4.40 0.43
N ASP A 53 -22.93 -5.25 0.30
CA ASP A 53 -22.90 -6.64 0.80
C ASP A 53 -21.93 -7.54 -0.01
N ASP A 54 -21.48 -7.06 -1.18
CA ASP A 54 -20.44 -7.73 -1.96
C ASP A 54 -19.05 -7.41 -1.37
N PRO A 55 -18.33 -8.43 -0.86
CA PRO A 55 -17.02 -8.21 -0.25
C PRO A 55 -16.00 -7.61 -1.23
N GLU A 56 -16.07 -7.92 -2.52
CA GLU A 56 -15.08 -7.48 -3.52
C GLU A 56 -15.26 -6.00 -3.81
N ILE A 57 -16.52 -5.59 -3.98
CA ILE A 57 -16.89 -4.19 -4.18
C ILE A 57 -16.50 -3.37 -2.95
N SER A 58 -16.75 -3.89 -1.75
CA SER A 58 -16.41 -3.22 -0.49
C SER A 58 -14.89 -3.09 -0.29
N ALA A 59 -14.13 -4.15 -0.56
CA ALA A 59 -12.66 -4.14 -0.50
C ALA A 59 -12.06 -3.12 -1.48
N ARG A 60 -12.59 -3.08 -2.72
CA ARG A 60 -12.15 -2.15 -3.74
C ARG A 60 -12.44 -0.71 -3.34
N ALA A 61 -13.67 -0.47 -2.87
CA ALA A 61 -14.08 0.84 -2.39
C ALA A 61 -13.17 1.33 -1.26
N SER A 62 -12.90 0.45 -0.29
CA SER A 62 -12.02 0.71 0.84
C SER A 62 -10.59 1.02 0.38
N ALA A 63 -10.06 0.30 -0.61
CA ALA A 63 -8.70 0.54 -1.13
C ALA A 63 -8.60 1.89 -1.86
N GLU A 64 -9.60 2.25 -2.67
CA GLU A 64 -9.63 3.55 -3.35
C GLU A 64 -9.74 4.70 -2.34
N VAL A 65 -10.59 4.57 -1.31
CA VAL A 65 -10.71 5.55 -0.23
C VAL A 65 -9.43 5.65 0.60
N LEU A 66 -8.80 4.51 0.94
CA LEU A 66 -7.52 4.45 1.65
C LEU A 66 -6.45 5.26 0.92
N MET A 67 -6.29 5.04 -0.39
CA MET A 67 -5.29 5.74 -1.19
C MET A 67 -5.52 7.26 -1.23
N ARG A 68 -6.78 7.70 -1.27
CA ARG A 68 -7.14 9.12 -1.19
C ARG A 68 -6.83 9.70 0.19
N CYS A 69 -7.29 9.05 1.26
CA CYS A 69 -7.05 9.45 2.64
C CYS A 69 -5.56 9.51 2.95
N LEU A 70 -4.77 8.55 2.46
CA LEU A 70 -3.33 8.54 2.60
C LEU A 70 -2.69 9.73 1.86
N GLY A 71 -3.15 10.05 0.66
CA GLY A 71 -2.70 11.24 -0.06
C GLY A 71 -2.96 12.56 0.68
N GLN A 72 -4.10 12.66 1.37
CA GLN A 72 -4.42 13.82 2.22
C GLN A 72 -3.57 13.83 3.49
N ALA A 73 -3.48 12.71 4.21
CA ALA A 73 -2.76 12.58 5.46
C ALA A 73 -1.26 12.85 5.32
N LEU A 74 -0.65 12.43 4.20
CA LEU A 74 0.76 12.67 3.92
C LEU A 74 1.03 14.06 3.32
N ASN A 75 -0.01 14.83 2.99
CA ASN A 75 0.05 16.07 2.20
C ASN A 75 0.84 15.92 0.87
N LYS A 76 0.91 14.68 0.36
CA LYS A 76 1.58 14.31 -0.89
C LYS A 76 1.02 12.98 -1.37
N ARG A 77 1.13 12.72 -2.68
CA ARG A 77 0.70 11.43 -3.23
C ARG A 77 1.64 10.32 -2.74
N PRO A 78 1.11 9.20 -2.22
CA PRO A 78 1.95 8.05 -1.92
C PRO A 78 2.54 7.48 -3.22
N HIS A 79 3.83 7.17 -3.17
CA HIS A 79 4.59 6.62 -4.28
C HIS A 79 4.41 5.12 -4.31
N LEU A 80 3.51 4.62 -5.15
CA LEU A 80 3.39 3.19 -5.45
C LEU A 80 3.89 2.95 -6.88
N HIS A 81 4.61 1.85 -7.04
CA HIS A 81 5.09 1.33 -8.30
C HIS A 81 3.95 0.72 -9.11
N ARG A 82 4.24 0.29 -10.34
CA ARG A 82 3.26 -0.37 -11.20
C ARG A 82 2.97 -1.79 -10.68
N PRO A 83 1.72 -2.28 -10.86
CA PRO A 83 1.39 -3.70 -10.85
C PRO A 83 2.48 -4.57 -11.48
N GLY A 84 2.92 -5.61 -10.76
CA GLY A 84 3.95 -6.55 -11.21
C GLY A 84 5.43 -6.09 -11.07
N GLU A 85 5.71 -4.89 -10.56
CA GLU A 85 7.11 -4.49 -10.28
C GLU A 85 7.69 -5.23 -9.06
N SER A 86 8.90 -5.76 -9.19
CA SER A 86 9.59 -6.51 -8.12
C SER A 86 10.11 -5.60 -7.00
N ALA A 87 10.48 -4.36 -7.33
CA ALA A 87 10.94 -3.39 -6.36
C ALA A 87 9.78 -2.82 -5.54
N ARG A 88 10.06 -2.50 -4.27
CA ARG A 88 9.12 -1.79 -3.39
C ARG A 88 9.61 -0.38 -3.12
N SER A 89 8.69 0.58 -3.16
CA SER A 89 8.96 1.92 -2.66
C SER A 89 8.95 1.94 -1.12
N PHE A 90 9.42 3.04 -0.53
CA PHE A 90 9.29 3.26 0.91
C PHE A 90 7.82 3.22 1.37
N ASP A 91 6.91 3.83 0.62
CA ASP A 91 5.50 3.93 0.99
C ASP A 91 4.83 2.54 0.93
N GLU A 92 5.24 1.71 -0.02
CA GLU A 92 4.80 0.32 -0.14
C GLU A 92 5.30 -0.53 1.02
N ALA A 93 6.58 -0.43 1.36
CA ALA A 93 7.14 -1.13 2.52
C ALA A 93 6.46 -0.71 3.83
N TRP A 94 6.19 0.58 4.00
CA TRP A 94 5.49 1.11 5.17
C TRP A 94 4.05 0.59 5.27
N LEU A 95 3.30 0.56 4.16
CA LEU A 95 1.93 0.03 4.13
C LEU A 95 1.87 -1.45 4.49
N LEU A 96 2.78 -2.24 3.93
CA LEU A 96 2.89 -3.67 4.23
C LEU A 96 3.23 -3.90 5.69
N GLN A 97 4.26 -3.22 6.22
CA GLN A 97 4.66 -3.38 7.61
C GLN A 97 3.55 -2.94 8.58
N LEU A 98 2.82 -1.85 8.26
CA LEU A 98 1.68 -1.41 9.05
C LEU A 98 0.58 -2.48 9.04
N SER A 99 0.24 -3.02 7.86
CA SER A 99 -0.75 -4.07 7.72
C SER A 99 -0.37 -5.32 8.52
N ASN A 100 0.89 -5.76 8.43
CA ASN A 100 1.41 -6.89 9.19
C ASN A 100 1.33 -6.66 10.71
N SER A 101 1.73 -5.47 11.18
CA SER A 101 1.67 -5.11 12.60
C SER A 101 0.23 -5.11 13.12
N LEU A 102 -0.71 -4.60 12.31
CA LEU A 102 -2.14 -4.59 12.65
C LEU A 102 -2.76 -5.99 12.68
N GLN A 103 -2.33 -6.90 11.79
CA GLN A 103 -2.82 -8.29 11.73
C GLN A 103 -2.24 -9.17 12.84
N SER A 104 -0.98 -8.96 13.20
CA SER A 104 -0.29 -9.71 14.27
C SER A 104 -0.60 -9.20 15.68
N GLY A 105 -1.30 -8.06 15.80
CA GLY A 105 -1.58 -7.42 17.08
C GLY A 105 -0.39 -6.66 17.69
N ASP A 106 0.71 -6.52 16.95
CA ASP A 106 1.87 -5.71 17.35
C ASP A 106 1.51 -4.20 17.32
N THR A 107 0.90 -3.78 18.43
CA THR A 107 0.37 -2.43 18.61
C THR A 107 1.51 -1.41 18.69
N SER A 108 2.66 -1.80 19.26
CA SER A 108 3.82 -0.93 19.39
C SER A 108 4.38 -0.54 18.03
N SER A 109 4.59 -1.53 17.16
CA SER A 109 5.04 -1.29 15.78
C SER A 109 4.00 -0.50 14.99
N ALA A 110 2.71 -0.82 15.12
CA ALA A 110 1.65 -0.08 14.43
C ALA A 110 1.61 1.40 14.85
N VAL A 111 1.68 1.70 16.15
CA VAL A 111 1.71 3.07 16.69
C VAL A 111 2.95 3.82 16.20
N PHE A 112 4.13 3.19 16.23
CA PHE A 112 5.36 3.78 15.71
C PHE A 112 5.23 4.16 14.23
N LEU A 113 4.75 3.24 13.40
CA LEU A 113 4.58 3.46 11.96
C LEU A 113 3.57 4.57 11.67
N LEU A 114 2.44 4.62 12.39
CA LEU A 114 1.45 5.69 12.24
C LEU A 114 2.03 7.04 12.70
N ASN A 115 2.74 7.09 13.82
CA ASN A 115 3.38 8.31 14.31
C ASN A 115 4.41 8.85 13.32
N SER A 116 5.12 7.98 12.61
CA SER A 116 6.18 8.39 11.67
C SER A 116 5.69 9.17 10.45
N ARG A 117 4.39 9.06 10.09
CA ARG A 117 3.87 9.60 8.82
C ARG A 117 2.47 10.20 8.86
N VAL A 118 1.62 9.77 9.78
CA VAL A 118 0.18 10.06 9.76
C VAL A 118 -0.19 10.99 10.92
N PRO A 119 -0.81 12.15 10.65
CA PRO A 119 -1.27 13.05 11.69
C PRO A 119 -2.37 12.38 12.54
N PRO A 120 -2.49 12.71 13.85
CA PRO A 120 -3.40 12.03 14.77
C PRO A 120 -4.84 11.85 14.27
N HIS A 121 -5.41 12.88 13.66
CA HIS A 121 -6.80 12.90 13.19
C HIS A 121 -7.09 11.91 12.05
N ALA A 122 -6.09 11.46 11.30
CA ALA A 122 -6.26 10.55 10.17
C ALA A 122 -6.01 9.07 10.52
N ARG A 123 -5.46 8.77 11.69
CA ARG A 123 -4.95 7.43 12.03
C ARG A 123 -6.04 6.37 12.07
N GLN A 124 -7.15 6.66 12.74
CA GLN A 124 -8.24 5.68 12.88
C GLN A 124 -8.86 5.34 11.53
N GLY A 125 -9.06 6.33 10.66
CA GLY A 125 -9.55 6.10 9.30
C GLY A 125 -8.60 5.22 8.48
N ILE A 126 -7.29 5.47 8.55
CA ILE A 126 -6.30 4.63 7.87
C ILE A 126 -6.27 3.20 8.40
N ILE A 127 -6.32 3.02 9.73
CA ILE A 127 -6.37 1.68 10.35
C ILE A 127 -7.62 0.93 9.88
N PHE A 128 -8.79 1.56 9.96
CA PHE A 128 -10.06 0.97 9.57
C PHE A 128 -10.03 0.50 8.11
N LEU A 129 -9.65 1.40 7.20
CA LEU A 129 -9.63 1.11 5.76
C LEU A 129 -8.59 0.05 5.41
N LEU A 130 -7.39 0.09 6.01
CA LEU A 130 -6.35 -0.89 5.73
C LEU A 130 -6.75 -2.30 6.19
N ARG A 131 -7.43 -2.41 7.33
CA ARG A 131 -8.00 -3.69 7.79
C ARG A 131 -9.09 -4.19 6.85
N ALA A 132 -10.04 -3.33 6.49
CA ALA A 132 -11.12 -3.69 5.57
C ALA A 132 -10.59 -4.23 4.23
N VAL A 133 -9.54 -3.60 3.67
CA VAL A 133 -8.89 -4.08 2.44
C VAL A 133 -8.19 -5.41 2.65
N ALA A 134 -7.40 -5.54 3.73
CA ALA A 134 -6.65 -6.76 4.00
C ALA A 134 -7.58 -7.96 4.26
N ASP A 135 -8.69 -7.74 4.94
CA ASP A 135 -9.68 -8.78 5.22
C ASP A 135 -10.49 -9.15 3.98
N GLY A 136 -10.88 -8.16 3.16
CA GLY A 136 -11.55 -8.41 1.88
C GLY A 136 -10.69 -9.28 0.97
N ILE A 137 -9.40 -8.94 0.78
CA ILE A 137 -8.50 -9.69 -0.11
C ILE A 137 -8.32 -11.16 0.31
N ARG A 138 -8.48 -11.50 1.60
CA ARG A 138 -8.38 -12.89 2.08
C ARG A 138 -9.61 -13.73 1.78
N GLN A 139 -10.72 -13.10 1.42
CA GLN A 139 -11.99 -13.78 1.11
C GLN A 139 -12.09 -14.19 -0.37
N PHE A 140 -11.13 -13.75 -1.20
CA PHE A 140 -10.99 -14.12 -2.61
C PHE A 140 -9.78 -15.03 -2.81
#